data_AF-A0A7H8LT27-F1
#
_entry.id   AF-A0A7H8LT27-F1
#
_cell.length_a   1.000
_cell.length_b   1.000
_cell.length_c   1.000
_cell.angle_alpha   90.00
_cell.angle_beta   90.00
_cell.angle_gamma   90.00
#
_symmetry.space_group_name_H-M   'P 1'
#
loop_
_entity.id
_entity.type
_entity.pdbx_description
1 polymer ?
#
loop_
_entity_poly.entity_id
_entity_poly.type
_entity_poly.pdbx_seq_one_letter_code
_entity_poly.pdbx_strand_id
1 'polypeptide(L)' 'MNGLAGSGTSALIKRLLDGLQADFPGWLITRECSGRWVAKQQGWGALYGQSAAELRNRLDRFTGSEDAR' A
#
# COMPACT_ATOMS: atom_id res chain seq x y z
N MET A 1 19.26 -25.95 11.60
CA MET A 1 18.86 -24.79 10.77
C MET A 1 17.33 -24.77 10.70
N ASN A 2 16.67 -23.90 11.46
CA ASN A 2 15.21 -23.67 11.36
C ASN A 2 15.01 -22.30 10.72
N GLY A 3 14.56 -22.24 9.47
CA GLY A 3 14.47 -20.94 8.77
C GLY A 3 13.86 -21.02 7.37
N LEU A 4 12.65 -21.56 7.23
CA LEU A 4 11.94 -21.57 5.94
C LEU A 4 10.53 -20.93 5.99
N ALA A 5 10.01 -20.54 7.15
CA ALA A 5 8.68 -19.92 7.26
C ALA A 5 8.67 -18.41 6.93
N GLY A 6 9.83 -17.74 6.84
CA GLY A 6 9.92 -16.27 6.68
C GLY A 6 9.95 -15.76 5.23
N SER A 7 10.18 -16.62 4.24
CA SER A 7 10.50 -16.17 2.87
C SER A 7 9.25 -15.91 2.00
N GLY A 8 8.19 -16.71 2.17
CA GLY A 8 6.95 -16.57 1.38
C GLY A 8 6.15 -15.31 1.68
N THR A 9 5.95 -15.00 2.98
CA THR A 9 5.24 -13.80 3.42
C THR A 9 5.95 -12.51 2.98
N SER A 10 7.29 -12.50 3.04
CA SER A 10 8.11 -11.36 2.62
C SER A 10 8.01 -11.10 1.11
N ALA A 11 8.03 -12.16 0.30
CA ALA A 11 7.87 -12.04 -1.16
C ALA A 11 6.45 -11.57 -1.55
N LEU A 12 5.42 -12.05 -0.87
CA LEU A 12 4.04 -11.60 -1.08
C LEU A 12 3.85 -10.13 -0.70
N ILE A 13 4.36 -9.71 0.45
CA ILE A 13 4.31 -8.29 0.89
C ILE A 13 5.04 -7.42 -0.13
N LYS A 14 6.20 -7.84 -0.62
CA LYS A 14 6.95 -7.08 -1.62
C LYS A 14 6.17 -6.94 -2.93
N ARG A 15 5.55 -8.02 -3.43
CA ARG A 15 4.68 -7.97 -4.62
C ARG A 15 3.48 -7.05 -4.45
N LEU A 16 2.84 -7.06 -3.28
CA LEU A 16 1.72 -6.16 -2.99
C LEU A 16 2.16 -4.69 -2.94
N LEU A 17 3.32 -4.42 -2.34
CA LEU A 17 3.88 -3.07 -2.28
C LEU A 17 4.26 -2.57 -3.67
N ASP A 18 4.94 -3.39 -4.46
CA ASP A 18 5.34 -3.07 -5.83
C ASP A 18 4.11 -2.77 -6.72
N GLY A 19 3.06 -3.60 -6.61
CA GLY A 19 1.80 -3.37 -7.33
C GLY A 19 1.11 -2.07 -6.92
N LEU A 20 1.01 -1.78 -5.61
CA LEU A 20 0.44 -0.52 -5.13
C LEU A 20 1.26 0.69 -5.58
N GLN A 21 2.60 0.60 -5.55
CA GLN A 21 3.48 1.68 -5.98
C GLN A 21 3.37 1.93 -7.49
N ALA A 22 3.18 0.87 -8.29
CA ALA A 22 2.97 0.98 -9.74
C ALA A 22 1.61 1.60 -10.09
N ASP A 23 0.53 1.23 -9.39
CA ASP A 23 -0.80 1.85 -9.56
C ASP A 23 -0.81 3.32 -9.09
N PHE A 24 -0.01 3.68 -8.07
CA PHE A 24 -0.02 5.01 -7.45
C PHE A 24 1.40 5.60 -7.32
N PRO A 25 2.07 5.98 -8.43
CA PRO A 25 3.48 6.37 -8.44
C PRO A 25 3.81 7.64 -7.64
N GLY A 26 2.80 8.48 -7.34
CA GLY A 26 2.94 9.68 -6.50
C GLY A 26 2.84 9.42 -5.00
N TRP A 27 2.51 8.19 -4.58
CA TRP A 27 2.26 7.85 -3.19
C TRP A 27 3.39 6.99 -2.63
N LEU A 28 3.94 7.40 -1.49
CA LEU A 28 4.89 6.62 -0.70
C LEU A 28 4.12 5.59 0.14
N ILE A 29 4.13 4.34 -0.31
CA ILE A 29 3.42 3.24 0.34
C ILE A 29 4.36 2.42 1.21
N THR A 30 3.97 2.17 2.46
CA THR A 30 4.72 1.34 3.41
C THR A 30 3.78 0.45 4.23
N ARG A 31 4.33 -0.62 4.80
CA ARG A 31 3.63 -1.50 5.75
C ARG A 31 4.25 -1.34 7.13
N GLU A 32 3.44 -1.00 8.13
CA GLU A 32 3.88 -0.89 9.52
C GLU A 32 4.11 -2.28 10.15
N CYS A 33 4.90 -2.33 11.24
CA CYS A 33 5.12 -3.56 12.00
C CYS A 33 3.82 -4.18 12.53
N SER A 34 2.79 -3.36 12.79
CA SER A 34 1.45 -3.82 13.17
C SER A 34 0.69 -4.51 12.03
N GLY A 35 1.22 -4.51 10.81
CA GLY A 35 0.63 -5.13 9.63
C GLY A 35 -0.26 -4.20 8.79
N ARG A 36 -0.53 -2.99 9.29
CA ARG A 36 -1.28 -1.94 8.58
C ARG A 36 -0.47 -1.38 7.42
N TRP A 37 -1.18 -0.95 6.39
CA TRP A 37 -0.63 -0.31 5.21
C TRP A 37 -0.88 1.20 5.27
N VAL A 38 0.10 1.98 4.85
CA VAL A 38 0.06 3.45 4.87
C VAL A 38 0.54 3.96 3.52
N ALA A 39 -0.19 4.90 2.92
CA ALA A 39 0.23 5.65 1.75
C ALA A 39 0.35 7.13 2.13
N LYS A 40 1.46 7.76 1.79
CA LYS A 40 1.70 9.19 2.05
C LYS A 40 1.99 9.91 0.74
N GLN A 41 1.35 11.06 0.54
CA GLN A 41 1.66 11.93 -0.59
C GLN A 41 1.87 13.36 -0.09
N GLN A 42 2.92 14.01 -0.60
CA GLN A 42 3.21 15.39 -0.26
C GLN A 42 2.05 16.29 -0.73
N GLY A 43 1.50 17.09 0.18
CA GLY A 43 0.36 17.97 -0.09
C GLY A 43 -1.02 17.40 0.23
N TRP A 44 -1.16 16.08 0.43
CA TRP A 44 -2.46 15.43 0.64
C TRP A 44 -2.58 14.71 2.00
N GLY A 45 -1.45 14.37 2.63
CA GLY A 45 -1.42 13.72 3.93
C GLY A 45 -1.19 12.21 3.83
N ALA A 46 -1.75 11.46 4.77
CA ALA A 46 -1.56 10.01 4.89
C ALA A 46 -2.88 9.26 4.88
N LEU A 47 -2.97 8.24 4.03
CA LEU A 47 -4.06 7.28 3.99
C LEU A 47 -3.60 5.97 4.64
N TYR A 48 -4.50 5.37 5.41
CA TYR A 48 -4.25 4.13 6.15
C TYR A 48 -5.18 3.04 5.65
N GLY A 49 -4.74 1.79 5.68
CA GLY A 49 -5.57 0.63 5.39
C GLY A 49 -5.15 -0.57 6.24
N GLN A 50 -6.12 -1.36 6.73
CA GLN A 50 -5.83 -2.60 7.47
C GLN A 50 -5.23 -3.69 6.56
N SER A 51 -5.36 -3.54 5.24
CA SER A 51 -4.85 -4.48 4.23
C SER A 51 -4.49 -3.72 2.94
N ALA A 52 -3.65 -4.33 2.10
CA ALA A 52 -3.25 -3.76 0.81
C ALA A 52 -4.46 -3.43 -0.08
N ALA A 53 -5.47 -4.31 -0.13
CA ALA A 53 -6.70 -4.09 -0.88
C ALA A 53 -7.54 -2.92 -0.32
N GLU A 54 -7.61 -2.77 1.00
CA GLU A 54 -8.30 -1.64 1.62
C GLU A 54 -7.61 -0.32 1.31
N LEU A 55 -6.27 -0.30 1.39
CA LEU A 55 -5.48 0.87 1.02
C LEU A 55 -5.66 1.22 -0.47
N ARG A 56 -5.65 0.22 -1.37
CA ARG A 56 -5.93 0.39 -2.80
C ARG A 56 -7.27 1.05 -3.04
N ASN A 57 -8.35 0.53 -2.43
CA ASN A 57 -9.69 1.09 -2.61
C ASN A 57 -9.79 2.54 -2.08
N ARG A 58 -9.07 2.87 -1.01
CA ARG A 58 -9.03 4.25 -0.49
C ARG A 58 -8.27 5.17 -1.43
N LEU A 59 -7.11 4.74 -1.94
CA LEU A 59 -6.33 5.48 -2.92
C LEU A 59 -7.13 5.70 -4.21
N ASP A 60 -7.74 4.64 -4.74
CA ASP A 60 -8.58 4.68 -5.93
C ASP A 60 -9.73 5.69 -5.81
N ARG A 61 -10.45 5.70 -4.68
CA ARG A 61 -11.48 6.73 -4.44
C ARG A 61 -10.90 8.13 -4.31
N PHE A 62 -9.71 8.26 -3.73
CA PHE A 62 -9.09 9.56 -3.50
C PHE A 62 -8.56 10.17 -4.79
N THR A 63 -7.88 9.37 -5.63
CA THR A 63 -7.33 9.80 -6.92
C THR A 63 -8.36 9.76 -8.05
N GLY A 64 -9.34 8.87 -7.98
CA GLY A 64 -10.41 8.73 -8.97
C GLY A 64 -11.56 9.73 -8.79
N SER A 65 -11.72 10.34 -7.60
CA SER A 65 -12.68 11.44 -7.41
C SER A 65 -12.26 12.77 -8.06
N GLU A 66 -11.05 12.87 -8.62
CA GLU A 66 -10.63 14.04 -9.39
C GLU A 66 -11.17 14.08 -10.84
N ASP A 67 -11.78 13.00 -11.33
CA ASP A 67 -12.33 12.90 -12.71
C ASP A 67 -13.83 13.27 -12.82
N ALA A 68 -14.36 14.03 -11.87
CA ALA A 68 -15.77 14.49 -11.86
C ALA A 68 -15.90 16.02 -11.91
N ARG A 69 -15.12 16.69 -12.78
CA ARG A 69 -15.27 18.13 -13.03
C ARG A 69 -15.35 18.45 -14.51
#